data_AF-A0A7C3LFH8-F1
#
_entry.id   AF-A0A7C3LFH8-F1
#
_cell.length_a   1.000
_cell.length_b   1.000
_cell.length_c   1.000
_cell.angle_alpha   90.00
_cell.angle_beta   90.00
_cell.angle_gamma   90.00
#
_symmetry.space_group_name_H-M   'P 1'
#
loop_
_entity.id
_entity.type
_entity.pdbx_description
1 polymer ?
#
loop_
_entity_poly.entity_id
_entity_poly.type
_entity_poly.pdbx_seq_one_letter_code
_entity_poly.pdbx_strand_id
1 'polypeptide(L)'
;RQPGDLYLTTDKGERKATGSYYTPDYIVEYIVENTLGPLVAQARERVKKRVSGLKGLDEAARQQKSADLFVQEILRLNVLDPAMGSGHFLVEAAHYLARALATDAYTQVTQVTGTSKVPVTSAATSTANEADLLYWKRRVVEACIYGVDKNPMAVELAKLSLWLKTAAADKPLSFLDHHLQHGDSLIGAWLKDLQRAPTTSSQPPAASHQQPLLDESAFTRDINRAVADVMTIERLPTNDIEDVHAKEATWQAVRQRYTDRWRRLADLWVSAWFGNAMTPQEYRALAAHLAAHFPGNSEFPGKSLLSDAQAETFLNHPAVTDNDYFHWELAFPEVFFDEYGRSLDDAAGFDAVIGNPPWVNVGRESGNENVVSFFKNIFTSIAAGCNPASETENTLKRVRVVSGQHFSAL
;
A
#
# COMPACT_ATOMS: atom_id res chain seq x y z
N ARG A 1 15.29 -37.11 26.12
CA ARG A 1 13.88 -37.25 25.63
C ARG A 1 13.50 -38.71 25.82
N GLN A 2 12.37 -39.01 26.44
CA GLN A 2 11.95 -40.39 26.72
C GLN A 2 11.13 -40.97 25.55
N PRO A 3 11.12 -42.30 25.35
CA PRO A 3 10.27 -42.94 24.34
C PRO A 3 8.79 -42.80 24.73
N GLY A 4 7.96 -42.23 23.84
CA GLY A 4 6.51 -42.12 24.01
C GLY A 4 5.94 -40.70 24.04
N ASP A 5 6.78 -39.66 24.11
CA ASP A 5 6.32 -38.28 24.10
C ASP A 5 5.93 -37.83 22.68
N LEU A 6 4.68 -37.39 22.51
CA LEU A 6 4.21 -36.72 21.29
C LEU A 6 4.77 -35.29 21.30
N TYR A 7 5.57 -34.92 20.29
CA TYR A 7 6.06 -33.55 20.14
C TYR A 7 5.78 -33.04 18.74
N LEU A 8 5.36 -31.78 18.64
CA LEU A 8 5.16 -31.10 17.37
C LEU A 8 6.53 -30.89 16.72
N THR A 9 6.82 -31.67 15.68
CA THR A 9 7.91 -31.36 14.75
C THR A 9 7.43 -30.32 13.77
N THR A 10 8.02 -29.14 13.82
CA THR A 10 7.85 -28.18 12.75
C THR A 10 8.74 -28.62 11.60
N ASP A 11 8.15 -29.10 10.51
CA ASP A 11 8.91 -29.53 9.35
C ASP A 11 9.75 -28.35 8.83
N LYS A 12 11.07 -28.45 8.99
CA LYS A 12 12.02 -27.39 8.61
C LYS A 12 12.04 -27.16 7.09
N GLY A 13 11.51 -28.11 6.31
CA GLY A 13 11.41 -28.06 4.85
C GLY A 13 10.29 -27.14 4.36
N GLU A 14 9.07 -27.31 4.87
CA GLU A 14 7.90 -26.53 4.42
C GLU A 14 8.04 -25.05 4.76
N ARG A 15 8.54 -24.70 5.96
CA ARG A 15 8.77 -23.31 6.38
C ARG A 15 9.79 -22.55 5.51
N LYS A 16 10.78 -23.27 4.96
CA LYS A 16 11.76 -22.70 4.02
C LYS A 16 11.17 -22.50 2.63
N ALA A 17 10.24 -23.37 2.22
CA ALA A 17 9.56 -23.28 0.94
C ALA A 17 8.46 -22.21 0.91
N THR A 18 7.75 -21.99 2.04
CA THR A 18 6.70 -20.97 2.16
C THR A 18 7.19 -19.61 2.66
N GLY A 19 8.46 -19.50 3.07
CA GLY A 19 9.03 -18.26 3.61
C GLY A 19 8.39 -17.78 4.94
N SER A 20 7.56 -18.61 5.58
CA SER A 20 6.79 -18.22 6.76
C SER A 20 7.65 -18.30 8.03
N TYR A 21 8.33 -17.20 8.36
CA TYR A 21 9.07 -17.04 9.62
C TYR A 21 8.22 -16.28 10.63
N TYR A 22 7.91 -16.93 11.76
CA TYR A 22 7.27 -16.25 12.88
C TYR A 22 8.30 -15.39 13.63
N THR A 23 8.03 -14.09 13.71
CA THR A 23 8.85 -13.14 14.47
C THR A 23 8.31 -13.07 15.91
N PRO A 24 9.15 -13.32 16.95
CA PRO A 24 8.73 -13.20 18.35
C PRO A 24 8.14 -11.82 18.69
N ASP A 25 7.12 -11.79 19.54
CA ASP A 25 6.35 -10.58 19.90
C ASP A 25 7.25 -9.41 20.34
N TYR A 26 8.24 -9.65 21.22
CA TYR A 26 9.14 -8.59 21.69
C TYR A 26 9.98 -7.93 20.58
N ILE A 27 10.29 -8.67 19.51
CA ILE A 27 11.00 -8.14 18.35
C ILE A 27 10.05 -7.27 17.54
N VAL A 28 8.82 -7.73 17.34
CA VAL A 28 7.79 -6.97 16.62
C VAL A 28 7.46 -5.67 17.34
N GLU A 29 7.21 -5.72 18.65
CA GLU A 29 6.99 -4.54 19.48
C GLU A 29 8.15 -3.54 19.36
N TYR A 30 9.39 -4.01 19.48
CA TYR A 30 10.57 -3.17 19.34
C TYR A 30 10.67 -2.52 17.95
N ILE A 31 10.48 -3.27 16.87
CA ILE A 31 10.54 -2.75 15.49
C ILE A 31 9.43 -1.71 15.27
N VAL A 32 8.21 -1.99 15.71
CA VAL A 32 7.06 -1.09 15.57
C VAL A 32 7.29 0.20 16.35
N GLU A 33 7.73 0.11 17.61
CA GLU A 33 8.00 1.28 18.44
C GLU A 33 9.09 2.18 17.87
N ASN A 34 10.20 1.59 17.42
CA ASN A 34 11.31 2.37 16.85
C ASN A 34 11.00 2.93 15.45
N THR A 35 10.10 2.30 14.71
CA THR A 35 9.66 2.79 13.38
C THR A 35 8.58 3.87 13.51
N LEU A 36 7.54 3.66 14.33
CA LEU A 36 6.38 4.55 14.42
C LEU A 36 6.54 5.63 15.49
N GLY A 37 7.34 5.41 16.53
CA GLY A 37 7.61 6.39 17.58
C GLY A 37 8.10 7.75 17.06
N PRO A 38 9.12 7.79 16.19
CA PRO A 38 9.57 9.04 15.56
C PRO A 38 8.46 9.75 14.77
N LEU A 39 7.60 9.02 14.06
CA LEU A 39 6.51 9.60 13.27
C LEU A 39 5.44 10.24 14.17
N VAL A 40 5.07 9.57 15.26
CA VAL A 40 4.15 10.12 16.28
C VAL A 40 4.75 11.37 16.93
N ALA A 41 6.05 11.37 17.26
CA ALA A 41 6.72 12.53 17.81
C ALA A 41 6.73 13.73 16.84
N GLN A 42 6.99 13.48 15.56
CA GLN A 42 6.92 14.51 14.52
C GLN A 42 5.50 15.04 14.32
N ALA A 43 4.48 14.18 14.40
CA ALA A 43 3.08 14.59 14.36
C ALA A 43 2.78 15.60 15.49
N ARG A 44 3.20 15.31 16.73
CA ARG A 44 3.05 16.24 17.87
C ARG A 44 3.70 17.60 17.58
N GLU A 45 4.91 17.61 17.04
CA GLU A 45 5.62 18.87 16.78
C GLU A 45 4.95 19.69 15.67
N ARG A 46 4.43 19.03 14.62
CA ARG A 46 3.64 19.70 13.58
C ARG A 46 2.36 20.31 14.14
N VAL A 47 1.64 19.60 15.00
CA VAL A 47 0.45 20.12 15.71
C VAL A 47 0.82 21.34 16.54
N LYS A 48 1.84 21.23 17.39
CA LYS A 48 2.31 22.32 18.26
C LYS A 48 2.65 23.58 17.45
N LYS A 49 3.42 23.43 16.38
CA LYS A 49 3.77 24.54 15.47
C LYS A 49 2.52 25.15 14.83
N ARG A 50 1.61 24.33 14.31
CA ARG A 50 0.37 24.82 13.65
C ARG A 50 -0.52 25.59 14.61
N VAL A 51 -0.70 25.09 15.83
CA VAL A 51 -1.54 25.69 16.87
C VAL A 51 -0.92 26.98 17.41
N SER A 52 0.40 27.02 17.63
CA SER A 52 1.10 28.23 18.07
C SER A 52 1.00 29.40 17.08
N GLY A 53 0.80 29.11 15.78
CA GLY A 53 0.59 30.10 14.74
C GLY A 53 -0.81 30.72 14.72
N LEU A 54 -1.78 30.13 15.43
CA LEU A 54 -3.15 30.63 15.49
C LEU A 54 -3.30 31.64 16.64
N LYS A 55 -3.78 32.85 16.32
CA LYS A 55 -4.08 33.90 17.30
C LYS A 55 -5.56 33.92 17.67
N GLY A 56 -5.87 34.38 18.87
CA GLY A 56 -7.25 34.61 19.31
C GLY A 56 -8.03 33.37 19.77
N LEU A 57 -7.36 32.22 19.91
CA LEU A 57 -7.95 31.04 20.55
C LEU A 57 -7.82 31.12 22.07
N ASP A 58 -8.92 30.89 22.77
CA ASP A 58 -8.88 30.57 24.20
C ASP A 58 -8.27 29.17 24.42
N GLU A 59 -8.05 28.82 25.68
CA GLU A 59 -7.38 27.56 26.03
C GLU A 59 -8.19 26.32 25.62
N ALA A 60 -9.52 26.37 25.74
CA ALA A 60 -10.39 25.25 25.38
C ALA A 60 -10.41 25.03 23.86
N ALA A 61 -10.53 26.10 23.07
CA ALA A 61 -10.49 26.05 21.61
C ALA A 61 -9.10 25.63 21.10
N ARG A 62 -8.03 26.07 21.76
CA ARG A 62 -6.66 25.64 21.47
C ARG A 62 -6.49 24.14 21.70
N GLN A 63 -6.99 23.63 22.82
CA GLN A 63 -6.92 22.22 23.15
C GLN A 63 -7.70 21.37 22.13
N GLN A 64 -8.96 21.74 21.85
CA GLN A 64 -9.78 21.01 20.89
C GLN A 64 -9.12 21.00 19.51
N LYS A 65 -8.60 22.15 19.06
CA LYS A 65 -7.90 22.24 17.77
C LYS A 65 -6.65 21.36 17.74
N SER A 66 -5.92 21.26 18.85
CA SER A 66 -4.74 20.40 18.95
C SER A 66 -5.12 18.93 18.88
N ALA A 67 -6.20 18.52 19.55
CA ALA A 67 -6.75 17.16 19.49
C ALA A 67 -7.15 16.79 18.05
N ASP A 68 -7.95 17.63 17.39
CA ASP A 68 -8.41 17.39 16.02
C ASP A 68 -7.24 17.27 15.04
N LEU A 69 -6.25 18.17 15.14
CA LEU A 69 -5.06 18.13 14.30
C LEU A 69 -4.20 16.89 14.60
N PHE A 70 -4.04 16.49 15.86
CA PHE A 70 -3.28 15.30 16.21
C PHE A 70 -3.93 14.02 15.67
N VAL A 71 -5.25 13.89 15.81
CA VAL A 71 -6.02 12.79 15.21
C VAL A 71 -5.82 12.75 13.70
N GLN A 72 -5.92 13.89 13.01
CA GLN A 72 -5.68 13.98 11.57
C GLN A 72 -4.24 13.61 11.19
N GLU A 73 -3.26 14.00 11.99
CA GLU A 73 -1.84 13.73 11.75
C GLU A 73 -1.46 12.27 11.93
N ILE A 74 -2.14 11.54 12.82
CA ILE A 74 -1.94 10.09 12.99
C ILE A 74 -2.74 9.29 11.97
N LEU A 75 -4.02 9.62 11.75
CA LEU A 75 -4.89 8.87 10.83
C LEU A 75 -4.49 9.00 9.35
N ARG A 76 -3.61 9.95 9.01
CA ARG A 76 -3.04 10.09 7.66
C ARG A 76 -1.75 9.30 7.43
N LEU A 77 -1.23 8.63 8.47
CA LEU A 77 0.02 7.88 8.35
C LEU A 77 -0.23 6.61 7.54
N ASN A 78 0.55 6.40 6.48
CA ASN A 78 0.45 5.20 5.65
C ASN A 78 1.56 4.23 6.06
N VAL A 79 1.20 3.14 6.75
CA VAL A 79 2.12 2.13 7.27
C VAL A 79 1.93 0.83 6.51
N LEU A 80 2.97 0.36 5.82
CA LEU A 80 2.92 -0.81 4.97
C LEU A 80 3.70 -2.00 5.54
N ASP A 81 3.17 -3.21 5.39
CA ASP A 81 3.95 -4.45 5.34
C ASP A 81 3.82 -5.12 3.94
N PRO A 82 4.89 -5.13 3.11
CA PRO A 82 4.84 -5.63 1.74
C PRO A 82 4.90 -7.16 1.63
N ALA A 83 5.07 -7.87 2.75
CA ALA A 83 5.04 -9.33 2.85
C ALA A 83 4.38 -9.72 4.18
N MET A 84 3.14 -9.28 4.37
CA MET A 84 2.50 -9.20 5.68
C MET A 84 2.29 -10.54 6.38
N GLY A 85 2.28 -11.65 5.64
CA GLY A 85 1.96 -12.96 6.19
C GLY A 85 0.62 -12.93 6.92
N SER A 86 0.58 -13.42 8.15
CA SER A 86 -0.62 -13.38 8.99
C SER A 86 -0.94 -12.00 9.59
N GLY A 87 -0.25 -10.93 9.20
CA GLY A 87 -0.50 -9.57 9.66
C GLY A 87 -0.02 -9.25 11.07
N HIS A 88 0.96 -9.98 11.61
CA HIS A 88 1.41 -9.79 13.00
C HIS A 88 2.01 -8.38 13.25
N PHE A 89 2.84 -7.88 12.32
CA PHE A 89 3.35 -6.50 12.36
C PHE A 89 2.24 -5.46 12.19
N LEU A 90 1.28 -5.71 11.28
CA LEU A 90 0.14 -4.84 11.05
C LEU A 90 -0.74 -4.70 12.31
N VAL A 91 -0.97 -5.80 13.02
CA VAL A 91 -1.71 -5.82 14.28
C VAL A 91 -1.01 -4.98 15.35
N GLU A 92 0.31 -5.13 15.54
CA GLU A 92 1.01 -4.35 16.55
C GLU A 92 1.18 -2.88 16.15
N ALA A 93 1.36 -2.57 14.87
CA ALA A 93 1.35 -1.20 14.37
C ALA A 93 0.01 -0.50 14.61
N ALA A 94 -1.10 -1.19 14.32
CA ALA A 94 -2.44 -0.70 14.61
C ALA A 94 -2.63 -0.43 16.10
N HIS A 95 -2.16 -1.37 16.93
CA HIS A 95 -2.22 -1.26 18.37
C HIS A 95 -1.39 -0.07 18.89
N TYR A 96 -0.17 0.11 18.39
CA TYR A 96 0.73 1.21 18.77
C TYR A 96 0.12 2.58 18.46
N LEU A 97 -0.35 2.80 17.23
CA LEU A 97 -0.96 4.08 16.83
C LEU A 97 -2.29 4.33 17.59
N ALA A 98 -3.09 3.29 17.81
CA ALA A 98 -4.31 3.41 18.60
C ALA A 98 -4.02 3.77 20.07
N ARG A 99 -2.98 3.18 20.67
CA ARG A 99 -2.52 3.58 22.01
C ARG A 99 -2.06 5.03 22.03
N ALA A 100 -1.29 5.47 21.01
CA ALA A 100 -0.86 6.85 20.90
C ALA A 100 -2.06 7.81 20.85
N LEU A 101 -3.12 7.48 20.10
CA LEU A 101 -4.35 8.27 20.03
C LEU A 101 -5.18 8.23 21.31
N ALA A 102 -5.30 7.08 21.97
CA ALA A 102 -6.07 6.92 23.19
C ALA A 102 -5.42 7.60 24.41
N THR A 103 -4.09 7.67 24.42
CA THR A 103 -3.32 8.11 25.61
C THR A 103 -2.65 9.47 25.46
N ASP A 104 -2.85 10.14 24.32
CA ASP A 104 -2.23 11.43 24.06
C ASP A 104 -2.70 12.53 25.03
N ALA A 105 -1.78 13.41 25.41
CA ALA A 105 -2.16 14.62 26.16
C ALA A 105 -3.15 15.50 25.40
N TYR A 106 -3.10 15.50 24.06
CA TYR A 106 -4.08 16.25 23.25
C TYR A 106 -5.48 15.65 23.31
N THR A 107 -5.62 14.32 23.27
CA THR A 107 -6.90 13.62 23.14
C THR A 107 -7.55 13.28 24.48
N GLN A 108 -6.76 13.03 25.54
CA GLN A 108 -7.29 12.74 26.87
C GLN A 108 -8.08 13.90 27.49
N VAL A 109 -7.78 15.15 27.13
CA VAL A 109 -8.46 16.32 27.72
C VAL A 109 -9.81 16.58 27.03
N THR A 110 -9.96 16.26 25.74
CA THR A 110 -11.24 16.39 25.01
C THR A 110 -12.32 15.44 25.54
N GLN A 111 -11.94 14.30 26.13
CA GLN A 111 -12.83 13.38 26.85
C GLN A 111 -13.54 14.04 28.04
N VAL A 112 -12.97 15.11 28.62
CA VAL A 112 -13.51 15.80 29.81
C VAL A 112 -14.50 16.92 29.44
N THR A 113 -14.46 17.45 28.22
CA THR A 113 -15.22 18.66 27.82
C THR A 113 -16.37 18.42 26.83
N GLY A 114 -16.70 17.17 26.48
CA GLY A 114 -18.04 16.75 26.06
C GLY A 114 -18.61 17.31 24.74
N THR A 115 -17.78 17.75 23.78
CA THR A 115 -18.28 18.46 22.58
C THR A 115 -17.87 17.90 21.21
N SER A 116 -17.30 16.69 21.11
CA SER A 116 -16.93 16.11 19.80
C SER A 116 -17.76 14.88 19.39
N LYS A 117 -18.01 14.72 18.08
CA LYS A 117 -18.72 13.61 17.42
C LYS A 117 -17.91 12.29 17.38
N VAL A 118 -16.91 12.14 18.24
CA VAL A 118 -16.29 10.85 18.56
C VAL A 118 -17.19 10.19 19.59
N PRO A 119 -17.50 8.88 19.54
CA PRO A 119 -18.32 8.26 20.57
C PRO A 119 -17.63 8.44 21.93
N VAL A 120 -18.19 9.32 22.77
CA VAL A 120 -17.68 9.60 24.12
C VAL A 120 -18.36 8.64 25.09
N THR A 121 -17.62 7.66 25.63
CA THR A 121 -18.02 7.01 26.87
C THR A 121 -17.33 7.72 28.03
N SER A 122 -18.11 8.51 28.77
CA SER A 122 -17.63 9.26 29.92
C SER A 122 -17.14 8.35 31.06
N ALA A 123 -16.20 8.91 31.83
CA ALA A 123 -15.71 8.50 33.15
C ALA A 123 -14.54 7.50 33.19
N ALA A 124 -13.54 7.88 34.00
CA ALA A 124 -12.32 7.17 34.37
C ALA A 124 -12.57 5.83 35.07
N THR A 125 -13.11 4.87 34.32
CA THR A 125 -13.18 3.45 34.66
C THR A 125 -12.29 2.71 33.67
N SER A 126 -11.62 1.63 34.08
CA SER A 126 -10.75 0.82 33.19
C SER A 126 -11.44 0.39 31.88
N THR A 127 -12.77 0.25 31.91
CA THR A 127 -13.61 -0.07 30.75
C THR A 127 -13.74 1.06 29.71
N ALA A 128 -13.66 2.33 30.11
CA ALA A 128 -13.75 3.47 29.17
C ALA A 128 -12.45 3.58 28.33
N ASN A 129 -11.29 3.37 28.95
CA ASN A 129 -10.01 3.35 28.26
C ASN A 129 -9.93 2.19 27.25
N GLU A 130 -10.54 1.04 27.56
CA GLU A 130 -10.63 -0.10 26.65
C GLU A 130 -11.55 0.19 25.46
N ALA A 131 -12.69 0.85 25.69
CA ALA A 131 -13.61 1.25 24.63
C ALA A 131 -12.99 2.29 23.68
N ASP A 132 -12.30 3.30 24.22
CA ASP A 132 -11.56 4.31 23.45
C ASP A 132 -10.45 3.66 22.61
N LEU A 133 -9.66 2.76 23.23
CA LEU A 133 -8.60 2.04 22.52
C LEU A 133 -9.17 1.18 21.40
N LEU A 134 -10.30 0.50 21.63
CA LEU A 134 -10.98 -0.31 20.61
C LEU A 134 -11.50 0.56 19.45
N TYR A 135 -12.09 1.72 19.76
CA TYR A 135 -12.51 2.69 18.75
C TYR A 135 -11.32 3.13 17.89
N TRP A 136 -10.20 3.52 18.51
CA TRP A 136 -9.02 3.94 17.76
C TRP A 136 -8.37 2.81 16.99
N LYS A 137 -8.35 1.57 17.50
CA LYS A 137 -7.89 0.40 16.74
C LYS A 137 -8.69 0.23 15.46
N ARG A 138 -10.02 0.32 15.52
CA ARG A 138 -10.88 0.26 14.32
C ARG A 138 -10.55 1.37 13.32
N ARG A 139 -10.40 2.60 13.80
CA ARG A 139 -10.06 3.76 12.94
C ARG A 139 -8.69 3.63 12.29
N VAL A 140 -7.67 3.21 13.04
CA VAL A 140 -6.30 3.05 12.54
C VAL A 140 -6.23 1.93 11.51
N VAL A 141 -6.86 0.79 11.78
CA VAL A 141 -6.85 -0.35 10.83
C VAL A 141 -7.50 0.02 9.49
N GLU A 142 -8.54 0.85 9.48
CA GLU A 142 -9.23 1.29 8.24
C GLU A 142 -8.50 2.39 7.47
N ALA A 143 -7.61 3.15 8.12
CA ALA A 143 -7.05 4.38 7.56
C ALA A 143 -5.53 4.36 7.38
N CYS A 144 -4.80 3.55 8.15
CA CYS A 144 -3.34 3.64 8.24
C CYS A 144 -2.59 2.37 7.83
N ILE A 145 -3.26 1.22 7.80
CA ILE A 145 -2.59 -0.09 7.84
C ILE A 145 -2.73 -0.78 6.49
N TYR A 146 -1.63 -0.83 5.75
CA TYR A 146 -1.52 -1.39 4.43
C TYR A 146 -0.73 -2.70 4.45
N GLY A 147 -1.15 -3.66 3.63
CA GLY A 147 -0.52 -4.97 3.57
C GLY A 147 -0.58 -5.57 2.18
N VAL A 148 0.52 -6.18 1.75
CA VAL A 148 0.57 -6.96 0.52
C VAL A 148 1.13 -8.34 0.84
N ASP A 149 0.54 -9.38 0.26
CA ASP A 149 1.11 -10.72 0.30
C ASP A 149 0.83 -11.48 -1.00
N LYS A 150 1.79 -12.28 -1.44
CA LYS A 150 1.67 -13.14 -2.62
C LYS A 150 0.78 -14.35 -2.37
N ASN A 151 0.62 -14.78 -1.12
CA ASN A 151 -0.29 -15.87 -0.79
C ASN A 151 -1.67 -15.31 -0.46
N PRO A 152 -2.72 -15.62 -1.24
CA PRO A 152 -4.06 -15.10 -0.97
C PRO A 152 -4.61 -15.56 0.39
N MET A 153 -4.16 -16.72 0.89
CA MET A 153 -4.53 -17.19 2.24
C MET A 153 -3.89 -16.33 3.34
N ALA A 154 -2.68 -15.79 3.12
CA ALA A 154 -2.04 -14.90 4.08
C ALA A 154 -2.82 -13.59 4.23
N VAL A 155 -3.32 -13.04 3.12
CA VAL A 155 -4.20 -11.87 3.10
C VAL A 155 -5.45 -12.10 3.96
N GLU A 156 -6.12 -13.24 3.80
CA GLU A 156 -7.31 -13.57 4.60
C GLU A 156 -6.99 -13.81 6.08
N LEU A 157 -5.85 -14.44 6.41
CA LEU A 157 -5.38 -14.59 7.79
C LEU A 157 -5.03 -13.25 8.45
N ALA A 158 -4.46 -12.31 7.68
CA ALA A 158 -4.18 -10.96 8.15
C ALA A 158 -5.48 -10.19 8.46
N LYS A 159 -6.48 -10.26 7.56
CA LYS A 159 -7.83 -9.70 7.79
C LYS A 159 -8.45 -10.27 9.06
N LEU A 160 -8.46 -11.60 9.22
CA LEU A 160 -8.98 -12.26 10.42
C LEU A 160 -8.25 -11.81 11.68
N SER A 161 -6.91 -11.71 11.64
CA SER A 161 -6.10 -11.31 12.79
C SER A 161 -6.41 -9.87 13.23
N LEU A 162 -6.60 -8.96 12.28
CA LEU A 162 -7.01 -7.58 12.55
C LEU A 162 -8.43 -7.53 13.11
N TRP A 163 -9.38 -8.25 12.50
CA TRP A 163 -10.76 -8.35 12.97
C TRP A 163 -10.87 -8.89 14.39
N LEU A 164 -10.08 -9.90 14.77
CA LEU A 164 -10.06 -10.42 16.15
C LEU A 164 -9.58 -9.37 17.16
N LYS A 165 -8.77 -8.40 16.73
CA LYS A 165 -8.26 -7.31 17.58
C LYS A 165 -9.14 -6.06 17.55
N THR A 166 -10.06 -5.96 16.59
CA THR A 166 -10.98 -4.82 16.40
C THR A 166 -12.46 -5.18 16.58
N ALA A 167 -12.77 -6.44 16.90
CA ALA A 167 -14.12 -6.92 17.12
C ALA A 167 -14.78 -6.20 18.30
N ALA A 168 -16.01 -5.74 18.07
CA ALA A 168 -16.90 -5.19 19.10
C ALA A 168 -18.28 -5.84 18.94
N ALA A 169 -18.96 -6.12 20.06
CA ALA A 169 -20.20 -6.93 20.05
C ALA A 169 -21.35 -6.28 19.24
N ASP A 170 -21.35 -4.96 19.12
CA ASP A 170 -22.38 -4.14 18.49
C ASP A 170 -21.90 -3.48 17.18
N LYS A 171 -20.72 -3.86 16.67
CA LYS A 171 -20.17 -3.31 15.43
C LYS A 171 -19.83 -4.41 14.44
N PRO A 172 -20.04 -4.19 13.14
CA PRO A 172 -19.59 -5.13 12.12
C PRO A 172 -18.07 -5.17 12.03
N LEU A 173 -17.56 -6.17 11.33
CA LEU A 173 -16.16 -6.22 10.92
C LEU A 173 -15.86 -5.09 9.92
N SER A 174 -14.69 -4.46 10.06
CA SER A 174 -14.26 -3.38 9.18
C SER A 174 -13.97 -3.89 7.77
N PHE A 175 -14.26 -3.07 6.75
CA PHE A 175 -13.84 -3.36 5.38
C PHE A 175 -12.36 -3.04 5.19
N LEU A 176 -11.55 -4.01 4.73
CA LEU A 176 -10.08 -3.92 4.68
C LEU A 176 -9.47 -4.19 3.29
N ASP A 177 -10.28 -4.51 2.29
CA ASP A 177 -9.79 -4.99 1.00
C ASP A 177 -9.07 -3.90 0.17
N HIS A 178 -9.32 -2.62 0.47
CA HIS A 178 -8.63 -1.50 -0.18
C HIS A 178 -7.18 -1.34 0.32
N HIS A 179 -6.88 -1.78 1.55
CA HIS A 179 -5.54 -1.67 2.14
C HIS A 179 -4.78 -3.01 2.22
N LEU A 180 -5.49 -4.14 2.28
CA LEU A 180 -4.90 -5.48 2.31
C LEU A 180 -5.11 -6.19 0.97
N GLN A 181 -4.05 -6.25 0.17
CA GLN A 181 -4.13 -6.71 -1.21
C GLN A 181 -3.26 -7.93 -1.48
N HIS A 182 -3.70 -8.72 -2.45
CA HIS A 182 -2.97 -9.89 -2.96
C HIS A 182 -2.08 -9.49 -4.14
N GLY A 183 -0.82 -9.93 -4.11
CA GLY A 183 0.07 -9.82 -5.26
C GLY A 183 1.55 -9.96 -4.92
N ASP A 184 2.37 -10.10 -5.95
CA ASP A 184 3.82 -10.11 -5.85
C ASP A 184 4.36 -8.68 -5.71
N SER A 185 4.60 -8.28 -4.45
CA SER A 185 5.09 -6.95 -4.07
C SER A 185 6.42 -6.56 -4.72
N LEU A 186 7.15 -7.53 -5.27
CA LEU A 186 8.45 -7.33 -5.91
C LEU A 186 8.37 -7.01 -7.41
N ILE A 187 7.30 -7.43 -8.09
CA ILE A 187 7.21 -7.38 -9.55
C ILE A 187 5.97 -6.58 -9.95
N GLY A 188 6.19 -5.44 -10.61
CA GLY A 188 5.14 -4.59 -11.14
C GLY A 188 5.71 -3.47 -11.99
N ALA A 189 4.86 -2.91 -12.86
CA ALA A 189 5.19 -1.72 -13.64
C ALA A 189 4.88 -0.42 -12.88
N TRP A 190 5.71 0.60 -13.13
CA TRP A 190 5.41 1.99 -12.81
C TRP A 190 4.68 2.64 -13.98
N LEU A 191 3.79 3.58 -13.70
CA LEU A 191 2.99 4.27 -14.71
C LEU A 191 3.84 4.93 -15.79
N LYS A 192 4.91 5.61 -15.38
CA LYS A 192 5.83 6.30 -16.30
C LYS A 192 6.42 5.36 -17.36
N ASP A 193 6.53 4.07 -17.03
CA ASP A 193 7.09 3.05 -17.91
C ASP A 193 6.06 2.54 -18.92
N LEU A 194 4.76 2.58 -18.59
CA LEU A 194 3.66 2.14 -19.47
C LEU A 194 3.54 3.00 -20.73
N GLN A 195 4.05 4.24 -20.70
CA GLN A 195 4.10 5.13 -21.86
C GLN A 195 4.99 4.62 -22.99
N ARG A 196 5.90 3.69 -22.68
CA ARG A 196 6.87 3.13 -23.62
C ARG A 196 6.68 1.63 -23.72
N ALA A 197 6.94 1.08 -24.91
CA ALA A 197 6.95 -0.37 -25.05
C ALA A 197 8.09 -0.99 -24.21
N PRO A 198 7.88 -2.16 -23.60
CA PRO A 198 8.90 -2.82 -22.80
C PRO A 198 10.12 -3.18 -23.68
N THR A 199 11.32 -2.81 -23.22
CA THR A 199 12.58 -3.13 -23.89
C THR A 199 13.31 -4.22 -23.13
N THR A 200 13.16 -5.47 -23.58
CA THR A 200 13.74 -6.66 -22.92
C THR A 200 15.22 -6.88 -23.22
N SER A 201 15.82 -6.10 -24.12
CA SER A 201 17.26 -6.15 -24.42
C SER A 201 18.06 -5.15 -23.59
N SER A 202 19.26 -5.51 -23.15
CA SER A 202 20.22 -4.67 -22.42
C SER A 202 20.82 -3.50 -23.23
N GLN A 203 20.35 -3.27 -24.46
CA GLN A 203 20.71 -2.09 -25.24
C GLN A 203 19.86 -0.90 -24.74
N PRO A 204 20.46 0.24 -24.38
CA PRO A 204 19.70 1.44 -24.04
C PRO A 204 18.77 1.76 -25.23
N PRO A 205 17.50 2.12 -24.97
CA PRO A 205 16.59 2.45 -26.05
C PRO A 205 17.24 3.53 -26.90
N ALA A 206 17.43 3.26 -28.19
CA ALA A 206 17.73 4.32 -29.13
C ALA A 206 16.69 5.42 -28.89
N ALA A 207 17.15 6.67 -28.72
CA ALA A 207 16.32 7.87 -28.55
C ALA A 207 15.47 8.08 -29.81
N SER A 208 14.57 7.15 -30.07
CA SER A 208 13.56 7.22 -31.09
C SER A 208 12.44 8.04 -30.47
N HIS A 209 12.01 9.06 -31.21
CA HIS A 209 10.83 9.87 -30.91
C HIS A 209 9.57 9.00 -30.86
N GLN A 210 9.43 8.18 -29.82
CA GLN A 210 8.19 7.45 -29.56
C GLN A 210 7.20 8.48 -29.00
N GLN A 211 6.14 8.73 -29.76
CA GLN A 211 5.01 9.49 -29.24
C GLN A 211 4.47 8.81 -27.97
N PRO A 212 4.07 9.58 -26.95
CA PRO A 212 3.47 9.03 -25.74
C PRO A 212 2.32 8.11 -26.13
N LEU A 213 2.36 6.87 -25.66
CA LEU A 213 1.33 5.88 -25.98
C LEU A 213 0.02 6.17 -25.24
N LEU A 214 0.11 6.83 -24.08
CA LEU A 214 -1.02 7.03 -23.18
C LEU A 214 -1.56 8.44 -23.31
N ASP A 215 -2.89 8.55 -23.29
CA ASP A 215 -3.56 9.81 -23.01
C ASP A 215 -3.40 10.11 -21.50
N GLU A 216 -2.43 10.95 -21.17
CA GLU A 216 -2.18 11.40 -19.81
C GLU A 216 -3.42 12.06 -19.18
N SER A 217 -4.31 12.66 -19.99
CA SER A 217 -5.53 13.29 -19.49
C SER A 217 -6.57 12.27 -19.05
N ALA A 218 -6.78 11.20 -19.83
CA ALA A 218 -7.64 10.08 -19.44
C ALA A 218 -7.11 9.37 -18.19
N PHE A 219 -5.79 9.14 -18.13
CA PHE A 219 -5.17 8.56 -16.94
C PHE A 219 -5.39 9.43 -15.71
N THR A 220 -5.01 10.71 -15.79
CA THR A 220 -5.13 11.66 -14.67
C THR A 220 -6.57 11.74 -14.17
N ARG A 221 -7.54 11.76 -15.08
CA ARG A 221 -8.97 11.72 -14.75
C ARG A 221 -9.36 10.44 -14.03
N ASP A 222 -8.96 9.28 -14.52
CA ASP A 222 -9.33 8.00 -13.93
C ASP A 222 -8.70 7.85 -12.53
N ILE A 223 -7.43 8.22 -12.35
CA ILE A 223 -6.78 8.24 -11.04
C ILE A 223 -7.37 9.28 -10.09
N ASN A 224 -7.68 10.50 -10.58
CA ASN A 224 -8.38 11.51 -9.79
C ASN A 224 -9.67 10.95 -9.18
N ARG A 225 -10.44 10.20 -9.96
CA ARG A 225 -11.66 9.53 -9.48
C ARG A 225 -11.35 8.40 -8.52
N ALA A 226 -10.34 7.58 -8.81
CA ALA A 226 -9.90 6.52 -7.90
C ALA A 226 -9.49 7.06 -6.53
N VAL A 227 -8.64 8.08 -6.48
CA VAL A 227 -8.20 8.73 -5.22
C VAL A 227 -9.39 9.31 -4.45
N ALA A 228 -10.30 10.01 -5.13
CA ALA A 228 -11.47 10.61 -4.48
C ALA A 228 -12.38 9.56 -3.82
N ASP A 229 -12.62 8.44 -4.51
CA ASP A 229 -13.46 7.36 -4.01
C ASP A 229 -12.76 6.56 -2.89
N VAL A 230 -11.45 6.30 -2.99
CA VAL A 230 -10.67 5.65 -1.92
C VAL A 230 -10.62 6.53 -0.67
N MET A 231 -10.39 7.84 -0.81
CA MET A 231 -10.44 8.77 0.33
C MET A 231 -11.82 8.79 0.99
N THR A 232 -12.89 8.51 0.24
CA THR A 232 -14.24 8.38 0.80
C THR A 232 -14.36 7.13 1.69
N ILE A 233 -13.74 6.02 1.27
CA ILE A 233 -13.67 4.77 2.05
C ILE A 233 -12.91 4.99 3.38
N GLU A 234 -11.78 5.71 3.37
CA GLU A 234 -10.90 5.90 4.55
C GLU A 234 -11.48 6.89 5.59
N ARG A 235 -12.14 7.96 5.11
CA ARG A 235 -12.66 9.03 5.96
C ARG A 235 -13.90 8.63 6.74
N LEU A 236 -14.73 7.76 6.17
CA LEU A 236 -15.99 7.34 6.78
C LEU A 236 -15.75 6.15 7.72
N PRO A 237 -16.07 6.23 9.02
CA PRO A 237 -15.96 5.10 9.92
C PRO A 237 -17.00 4.02 9.60
N THR A 238 -16.66 2.75 9.77
CA THR A 238 -17.64 1.66 9.67
C THR A 238 -18.40 1.50 10.99
N ASN A 239 -19.69 1.88 10.98
CA ASN A 239 -20.58 1.76 12.14
C ASN A 239 -21.59 0.63 12.02
N ASP A 240 -22.07 0.33 10.82
CA ASP A 240 -23.04 -0.70 10.53
C ASP A 240 -22.73 -1.48 9.25
N ILE A 241 -23.55 -2.50 8.96
CA ILE A 241 -23.33 -3.39 7.80
C ILE A 241 -23.56 -2.64 6.48
N GLU A 242 -24.41 -1.61 6.46
CA GLU A 242 -24.63 -0.80 5.27
C GLU A 242 -23.37 -0.02 4.89
N ASP A 243 -22.64 0.51 5.88
CA ASP A 243 -21.32 1.12 5.66
C ASP A 243 -20.32 0.13 5.02
N VAL A 244 -20.32 -1.13 5.47
CA VAL A 244 -19.43 -2.17 4.92
C VAL A 244 -19.76 -2.41 3.44
N HIS A 245 -21.03 -2.64 3.12
CA HIS A 245 -21.46 -2.88 1.74
C HIS A 245 -21.22 -1.67 0.84
N ALA A 246 -21.42 -0.45 1.36
CA ALA A 246 -21.16 0.78 0.61
C ALA A 246 -19.67 0.94 0.29
N LYS A 247 -18.78 0.66 1.25
CA LYS A 247 -17.32 0.66 1.04
C LYS A 247 -16.89 -0.39 0.02
N GLU A 248 -17.41 -1.61 0.14
CA GLU A 248 -17.13 -2.69 -0.81
C GLU A 248 -17.57 -2.33 -2.24
N ALA A 249 -18.79 -1.83 -2.40
CA ALA A 249 -19.32 -1.40 -3.70
C ALA A 249 -18.49 -0.26 -4.32
N THR A 250 -18.04 0.68 -3.48
CA THR A 250 -17.18 1.80 -3.90
C THR A 250 -15.82 1.27 -4.36
N TRP A 251 -15.20 0.36 -3.61
CA TRP A 251 -13.92 -0.26 -3.98
C TRP A 251 -14.01 -1.06 -5.29
N GLN A 252 -15.08 -1.85 -5.46
CA GLN A 252 -15.33 -2.57 -6.71
C GLN A 252 -15.49 -1.61 -7.89
N ALA A 253 -16.18 -0.47 -7.70
CA ALA A 253 -16.31 0.56 -8.71
C ALA A 253 -14.96 1.21 -9.05
N VAL A 254 -14.11 1.49 -8.06
CA VAL A 254 -12.75 2.02 -8.28
C VAL A 254 -11.95 1.09 -9.18
N ARG A 255 -11.96 -0.22 -8.88
CA ARG A 255 -11.24 -1.21 -9.69
C ARG A 255 -11.78 -1.28 -11.11
N GLN A 256 -13.08 -1.55 -11.25
CA GLN A 256 -13.69 -1.80 -12.55
C GLN A 256 -13.70 -0.58 -13.47
N ARG A 257 -13.92 0.62 -12.91
CA ARG A 257 -14.12 1.83 -13.71
C ARG A 257 -12.84 2.61 -13.94
N TYR A 258 -11.91 2.59 -12.99
CA TYR A 258 -10.77 3.51 -12.99
C TYR A 258 -9.42 2.81 -13.14
N THR A 259 -9.17 1.69 -12.45
CA THR A 259 -7.81 1.11 -12.40
C THR A 259 -7.61 -0.15 -13.24
N ASP A 260 -8.63 -0.98 -13.48
CA ASP A 260 -8.47 -2.28 -14.16
C ASP A 260 -7.94 -2.16 -15.58
N ARG A 261 -8.30 -1.09 -16.30
CA ARG A 261 -7.76 -0.82 -17.64
C ARG A 261 -6.24 -0.66 -17.63
N TRP A 262 -5.74 0.07 -16.64
CA TRP A 262 -4.33 0.38 -16.49
C TRP A 262 -3.60 -0.82 -15.93
N ARG A 263 -4.24 -1.57 -15.03
CA ARG A 263 -3.73 -2.84 -14.50
C ARG A 263 -3.50 -3.84 -15.62
N ARG A 264 -4.48 -4.08 -16.51
CA ARG A 264 -4.32 -5.00 -17.65
C ARG A 264 -3.20 -4.57 -18.60
N LEU A 265 -3.04 -3.26 -18.84
CA LEU A 265 -1.94 -2.74 -19.64
C LEU A 265 -0.59 -2.95 -18.93
N ALA A 266 -0.57 -2.79 -17.61
CA ALA A 266 0.62 -2.97 -16.79
C ALA A 266 1.02 -4.46 -16.69
N ASP A 267 0.06 -5.37 -16.52
CA ASP A 267 0.27 -6.82 -16.58
C ASP A 267 0.87 -7.21 -17.94
N LEU A 268 0.32 -6.67 -19.03
CA LEU A 268 0.84 -6.87 -20.38
C LEU A 268 2.28 -6.35 -20.52
N TRP A 269 2.56 -5.15 -20.01
CA TRP A 269 3.90 -4.56 -20.06
C TRP A 269 4.93 -5.41 -19.30
N VAL A 270 4.59 -5.88 -18.10
CA VAL A 270 5.47 -6.73 -17.29
C VAL A 270 5.64 -8.10 -17.95
N SER A 271 4.58 -8.67 -18.53
CA SER A 271 4.63 -10.00 -19.15
C SER A 271 5.68 -10.14 -20.26
N ALA A 272 6.08 -9.04 -20.91
CA ALA A 272 7.15 -9.04 -21.90
C ALA A 272 8.48 -9.55 -21.34
N TRP A 273 8.74 -9.31 -20.05
CA TRP A 273 9.92 -9.79 -19.34
C TRP A 273 9.85 -11.29 -18.99
N PHE A 274 8.67 -11.88 -19.09
CA PHE A 274 8.38 -13.27 -18.72
C PHE A 274 7.96 -14.13 -19.94
N GLY A 275 8.41 -13.74 -21.14
CA GLY A 275 8.27 -14.53 -22.36
C GLY A 275 7.15 -14.08 -23.31
N ASN A 276 6.34 -13.08 -22.94
CA ASN A 276 5.32 -12.51 -23.82
C ASN A 276 5.92 -11.45 -24.78
N ALA A 277 6.82 -11.89 -25.66
CA ALA A 277 7.58 -10.98 -26.52
C ALA A 277 6.66 -10.20 -27.47
N MET A 278 6.75 -8.87 -27.42
CA MET A 278 5.96 -7.95 -28.25
C MET A 278 6.86 -6.90 -28.88
N THR A 279 6.61 -6.58 -30.14
CA THR A 279 7.19 -5.40 -30.79
C THR A 279 6.54 -4.12 -30.26
N PRO A 280 7.21 -2.96 -30.37
CA PRO A 280 6.59 -1.69 -30.00
C PRO A 280 5.27 -1.41 -30.73
N GLN A 281 5.14 -1.83 -31.99
CA GLN A 281 3.90 -1.65 -32.75
C GLN A 281 2.76 -2.53 -32.23
N GLU A 282 3.04 -3.78 -31.88
CA GLU A 282 2.06 -4.70 -31.27
C GLU A 282 1.62 -4.19 -29.90
N TYR A 283 2.55 -3.74 -29.05
CA TYR A 283 2.21 -3.15 -27.76
C TYR A 283 1.29 -1.93 -27.91
N ARG A 284 1.54 -1.05 -28.89
CA ARG A 284 0.64 0.08 -29.17
C ARG A 284 -0.75 -0.37 -29.61
N ALA A 285 -0.83 -1.37 -30.48
CA ALA A 285 -2.10 -1.93 -30.94
C ALA A 285 -2.89 -2.56 -29.78
N LEU A 286 -2.21 -3.28 -28.87
CA LEU A 286 -2.81 -3.88 -27.69
C LEU A 286 -3.31 -2.82 -26.68
N ALA A 287 -2.54 -1.75 -26.45
CA ALA A 287 -2.98 -0.64 -25.61
C ALA A 287 -4.25 0.03 -26.15
N ALA A 288 -4.31 0.25 -27.48
CA ALA A 288 -5.50 0.78 -28.14
C ALA A 288 -6.68 -0.20 -28.08
N HIS A 289 -6.44 -1.50 -28.27
CA HIS A 289 -7.45 -2.55 -28.15
C HIS A 289 -8.06 -2.61 -26.75
N LEU A 290 -7.21 -2.56 -25.70
CA LEU A 290 -7.68 -2.48 -24.31
C LEU A 290 -8.57 -1.25 -24.12
N ALA A 291 -8.12 -0.08 -24.58
CA ALA A 291 -8.88 1.17 -24.41
C ALA A 291 -10.25 1.18 -25.10
N ALA A 292 -10.39 0.52 -26.26
CA ALA A 292 -11.65 0.44 -27.00
C ALA A 292 -12.76 -0.34 -26.25
N HIS A 293 -12.37 -1.24 -25.33
CA HIS A 293 -13.30 -2.06 -24.55
C HIS A 293 -13.72 -1.40 -23.23
N PHE A 294 -13.16 -0.24 -22.87
CA PHE A 294 -13.54 0.48 -21.66
C PHE A 294 -14.59 1.58 -21.94
N PRO A 295 -15.65 1.70 -21.12
CA PRO A 295 -16.67 2.73 -21.30
C PRO A 295 -16.05 4.12 -21.18
N GLY A 296 -16.31 4.99 -22.18
CA GLY A 296 -15.93 6.42 -22.11
C GLY A 296 -14.65 6.81 -22.85
N ASN A 297 -14.00 5.90 -23.59
CA ASN A 297 -12.83 6.23 -24.42
C ASN A 297 -13.09 5.93 -25.91
N SER A 298 -13.25 6.98 -26.72
CA SER A 298 -13.36 6.90 -28.18
C SER A 298 -12.09 7.34 -28.93
N GLU A 299 -10.99 7.60 -28.23
CA GLU A 299 -9.90 8.42 -28.78
C GLU A 299 -8.50 7.83 -28.58
N PHE A 300 -8.32 6.53 -28.84
CA PHE A 300 -7.01 6.05 -29.27
C PHE A 300 -6.94 6.18 -30.80
N PRO A 301 -6.12 7.09 -31.37
CA PRO A 301 -6.00 7.26 -32.80
C PRO A 301 -5.17 6.11 -33.37
N GLY A 302 -5.81 4.97 -33.61
CA GLY A 302 -5.17 3.82 -34.25
C GLY A 302 -6.20 2.80 -34.70
N LYS A 303 -6.23 2.50 -36.01
CA LYS A 303 -6.83 1.25 -36.46
C LYS A 303 -6.04 0.11 -35.80
N SER A 304 -6.69 -0.73 -34.99
CA SER A 304 -6.04 -1.92 -34.45
C SER A 304 -5.47 -2.71 -35.62
N LEU A 305 -4.14 -2.82 -35.68
CA LEU A 305 -3.44 -3.64 -36.66
C LEU A 305 -3.57 -5.13 -36.35
N LEU A 306 -4.00 -5.46 -35.12
CA LEU A 306 -4.25 -6.81 -34.64
C LEU A 306 -5.74 -7.14 -34.76
N SER A 307 -6.04 -8.36 -35.21
CA SER A 307 -7.36 -8.95 -35.05
C SER A 307 -7.64 -9.25 -33.56
N ASP A 308 -8.91 -9.34 -33.19
CA ASP A 308 -9.30 -9.64 -31.79
C ASP A 308 -8.67 -10.97 -31.31
N ALA A 309 -8.61 -11.98 -32.17
CA ALA A 309 -7.98 -13.26 -31.85
C ALA A 309 -6.47 -13.13 -31.55
N GLN A 310 -5.77 -12.25 -32.27
CA GLN A 310 -4.35 -11.97 -31.99
C GLN A 310 -4.20 -11.20 -30.68
N ALA A 311 -5.05 -10.21 -30.42
CA ALA A 311 -5.02 -9.47 -29.17
C ALA A 311 -5.24 -10.38 -27.95
N GLU A 312 -6.24 -11.26 -28.02
CA GLU A 312 -6.55 -12.24 -26.98
C GLU A 312 -5.40 -13.23 -26.75
N THR A 313 -4.57 -13.53 -27.75
CA THR A 313 -3.39 -14.39 -27.58
C THR A 313 -2.35 -13.74 -26.65
N PHE A 314 -2.11 -12.44 -26.80
CA PHE A 314 -1.18 -11.71 -25.92
C PHE A 314 -1.76 -11.47 -24.53
N LEU A 315 -3.06 -11.15 -24.45
CA LEU A 315 -3.74 -10.83 -23.19
C LEU A 315 -3.98 -12.06 -22.31
N ASN A 316 -4.14 -13.25 -22.88
CA ASN A 316 -4.31 -14.51 -22.15
C ASN A 316 -3.02 -15.33 -22.07
N HIS A 317 -1.86 -14.74 -22.39
CA HIS A 317 -0.58 -15.41 -22.25
C HIS A 317 -0.33 -15.75 -20.76
N PRO A 318 0.22 -16.93 -20.39
CA PRO A 318 0.49 -17.31 -18.99
C PRO A 318 1.32 -16.27 -18.22
N ALA A 319 2.25 -15.61 -18.91
CA ALA A 319 3.03 -14.50 -18.34
C ALA A 319 2.17 -13.30 -17.89
N VAL A 320 0.95 -13.12 -18.42
CA VAL A 320 -0.02 -12.10 -17.99
C VAL A 320 -0.91 -12.65 -16.88
N THR A 321 -1.36 -13.90 -16.98
CA THR A 321 -2.41 -14.45 -16.11
C THR A 321 -1.91 -15.08 -14.81
N ASP A 322 -0.67 -15.57 -14.77
CA ASP A 322 -0.22 -16.51 -13.71
C ASP A 322 0.76 -15.89 -12.70
N ASN A 323 1.14 -14.61 -12.85
CA ASN A 323 2.26 -14.02 -12.09
C ASN A 323 1.87 -12.99 -11.02
N ASP A 324 0.58 -12.77 -10.78
CA ASP A 324 0.05 -11.94 -9.68
C ASP A 324 0.79 -10.60 -9.48
N TYR A 325 1.18 -9.92 -10.57
CA TYR A 325 1.99 -8.70 -10.50
C TYR A 325 1.31 -7.62 -9.64
N PHE A 326 2.11 -6.90 -8.85
CA PHE A 326 1.61 -5.85 -7.98
C PHE A 326 2.02 -4.46 -8.46
N HIS A 327 1.04 -3.73 -9.01
CA HIS A 327 1.22 -2.38 -9.53
C HIS A 327 0.91 -1.31 -8.47
N TRP A 328 1.90 -0.96 -7.65
CA TRP A 328 1.77 -0.07 -6.48
C TRP A 328 0.93 1.19 -6.71
N GLU A 329 1.21 1.95 -7.78
CA GLU A 329 0.51 3.20 -8.11
C GLU A 329 -0.97 3.00 -8.49
N LEU A 330 -1.34 1.80 -8.95
CA LEU A 330 -2.72 1.45 -9.30
C LEU A 330 -3.46 0.78 -8.15
N ALA A 331 -2.73 0.06 -7.30
CA ALA A 331 -3.25 -0.65 -6.14
C ALA A 331 -3.57 0.32 -4.98
N PHE A 332 -2.71 1.32 -4.76
CA PHE A 332 -2.84 2.31 -3.68
C PHE A 332 -2.73 3.74 -4.22
N PRO A 333 -3.64 4.18 -5.10
CA PRO A 333 -3.52 5.46 -5.80
C PRO A 333 -3.40 6.66 -4.85
N GLU A 334 -4.09 6.65 -3.72
CA GLU A 334 -4.07 7.69 -2.68
C GLU A 334 -2.71 7.86 -1.98
N VAL A 335 -1.83 6.85 -2.07
CA VAL A 335 -0.48 6.89 -1.52
C VAL A 335 0.50 7.57 -2.48
N PHE A 336 0.21 7.59 -3.78
CA PHE A 336 1.10 8.10 -4.83
C PHE A 336 0.59 9.37 -5.52
N PHE A 337 -0.71 9.65 -5.45
CA PHE A 337 -1.35 10.77 -6.14
C PHE A 337 -2.19 11.64 -5.20
N ASP A 338 -2.30 12.93 -5.52
CA ASP A 338 -3.16 13.88 -4.83
C ASP A 338 -4.63 13.75 -5.26
N GLU A 339 -5.51 14.50 -4.60
CA GLU A 339 -6.95 14.53 -4.91
C GLU A 339 -7.29 15.02 -6.32
N TYR A 340 -6.31 15.51 -7.09
CA TYR A 340 -6.44 15.95 -8.48
C TYR A 340 -5.82 14.94 -9.47
N GLY A 341 -5.36 13.79 -9.00
CA GLY A 341 -4.71 12.75 -9.81
C GLY A 341 -3.27 13.09 -10.21
N ARG A 342 -2.64 14.06 -9.56
CA ARG A 342 -1.24 14.45 -9.83
C ARG A 342 -0.31 13.70 -8.89
N SER A 343 0.88 13.35 -9.39
CA SER A 343 1.94 12.72 -8.59
C SER A 343 2.26 13.54 -7.33
N LEU A 344 2.42 12.86 -6.20
CA LEU A 344 2.93 13.44 -4.96
C LEU A 344 4.46 13.61 -4.97
N ASP A 345 5.13 13.18 -6.03
CA ASP A 345 6.58 13.30 -6.27
C ASP A 345 7.43 12.82 -5.08
N ASP A 346 8.05 13.73 -4.34
CA ASP A 346 8.87 13.42 -3.17
C ASP A 346 8.05 12.97 -1.96
N ALA A 347 6.75 13.28 -1.94
CA ALA A 347 5.82 12.84 -0.91
C ALA A 347 5.11 11.52 -1.25
N ALA A 348 5.29 10.98 -2.47
CA ALA A 348 4.68 9.72 -2.88
C ALA A 348 5.28 8.51 -2.12
N GLY A 349 4.43 7.59 -1.68
CA GLY A 349 4.84 6.38 -0.96
C GLY A 349 4.41 6.36 0.51
N PHE A 350 4.89 5.35 1.25
CA PHE A 350 4.46 5.08 2.62
C PHE A 350 5.30 5.85 3.64
N ASP A 351 4.66 6.28 4.73
CA ASP A 351 5.33 6.94 5.85
C ASP A 351 6.24 5.98 6.62
N ALA A 352 5.84 4.70 6.69
CA ALA A 352 6.64 3.63 7.25
C ALA A 352 6.45 2.34 6.47
N VAL A 353 7.53 1.56 6.37
CA VAL A 353 7.48 0.16 5.98
C VAL A 353 7.95 -0.66 7.18
N ILE A 354 7.10 -1.55 7.65
CA ILE A 354 7.34 -2.48 8.74
C ILE A 354 7.27 -3.90 8.22
N GLY A 355 7.68 -4.86 9.04
CA GLY A 355 7.64 -6.27 8.67
C GLY A 355 9.01 -6.80 8.28
N ASN A 356 8.99 -8.06 7.86
CA ASN A 356 10.18 -8.73 7.34
C ASN A 356 10.16 -8.56 5.82
N PRO A 357 10.89 -7.58 5.25
CA PRO A 357 10.78 -7.30 3.83
C PRO A 357 11.14 -8.54 3.00
N PRO A 358 10.54 -8.71 1.81
CA PRO A 358 10.89 -9.81 0.92
C PRO A 358 12.37 -9.69 0.54
N TRP A 359 13.21 -10.58 1.06
CA TRP A 359 14.65 -10.56 0.81
C TRP A 359 14.95 -11.04 -0.61
N VAL A 360 15.11 -10.10 -1.55
CA VAL A 360 15.66 -10.41 -2.87
C VAL A 360 17.16 -10.64 -2.73
N ASN A 361 17.57 -11.90 -2.64
CA ASN A 361 18.97 -12.26 -2.82
C ASN A 361 19.18 -12.70 -4.27
N VAL A 362 19.68 -11.80 -5.12
CA VAL A 362 19.94 -12.05 -6.54
C VAL A 362 20.86 -13.28 -6.76
N GLY A 363 21.72 -13.60 -5.79
CA GLY A 363 22.56 -14.80 -5.81
C GLY A 363 21.83 -16.12 -5.51
N ARG A 364 20.61 -16.08 -4.96
CA ARG A 364 19.72 -17.26 -4.75
C ARG A 364 18.55 -17.30 -5.73
N GLU A 365 18.08 -16.15 -6.21
CA GLU A 365 17.11 -15.98 -7.32
C GLU A 365 17.65 -16.47 -8.68
N SER A 366 18.91 -16.93 -8.73
CA SER A 366 19.60 -17.53 -9.88
C SER A 366 18.86 -18.67 -10.61
N GLY A 367 17.71 -19.12 -10.11
CA GLY A 367 16.84 -20.08 -10.79
C GLY A 367 15.88 -19.47 -11.82
N ASN A 368 15.62 -18.16 -11.79
CA ASN A 368 14.72 -17.50 -12.74
C ASN A 368 15.40 -16.30 -13.41
N GLU A 369 16.05 -16.55 -14.55
CA GLU A 369 16.79 -15.54 -15.32
C GLU A 369 15.94 -14.32 -15.70
N ASN A 370 14.61 -14.49 -15.83
CA ASN A 370 13.66 -13.43 -16.16
C ASN A 370 13.44 -12.44 -15.00
N VAL A 371 13.38 -12.93 -13.76
CA VAL A 371 13.26 -12.07 -12.57
C VAL A 371 14.54 -11.26 -12.37
N VAL A 372 15.70 -11.91 -12.52
CA VAL A 372 17.00 -11.25 -12.42
C VAL A 372 17.17 -10.20 -13.53
N SER A 373 16.71 -10.48 -14.75
CA SER A 373 16.77 -9.53 -15.86
C SER A 373 15.82 -8.33 -15.64
N PHE A 374 14.61 -8.56 -15.12
CA PHE A 374 13.69 -7.50 -14.72
C PHE A 374 14.35 -6.57 -13.70
N PHE A 375 14.86 -7.11 -12.59
CA PHE A 375 15.49 -6.29 -11.55
C PHE A 375 16.70 -5.50 -12.04
N LYS A 376 17.57 -6.10 -12.87
CA LYS A 376 18.77 -5.43 -13.38
C LYS A 376 18.47 -4.26 -14.32
N ASN A 377 17.40 -4.36 -15.10
CA ASN A 377 17.05 -3.32 -16.07
C ASN A 377 16.20 -2.20 -15.47
N ILE A 378 15.37 -2.52 -14.46
CA ILE A 378 14.53 -1.54 -13.78
C ILE A 378 15.27 -0.83 -12.63
N PHE A 379 16.18 -1.52 -11.94
CA PHE A 379 16.90 -0.98 -10.78
C PHE A 379 18.42 -0.96 -11.00
N THR A 380 18.95 0.22 -11.33
CA THR A 380 20.37 0.48 -11.61
C THR A 380 21.29 0.21 -10.40
N SER A 381 20.79 0.33 -9.17
CA SER A 381 21.56 0.12 -7.94
C SER A 381 21.84 -1.34 -7.60
N ILE A 382 21.11 -2.28 -8.19
CA ILE A 382 21.30 -3.73 -7.94
C ILE A 382 22.52 -4.26 -8.72
N ALA A 383 22.90 -3.61 -9.83
CA ALA A 383 24.01 -4.03 -10.69
C ALA A 383 25.37 -3.42 -10.31
N ALA A 384 25.39 -2.25 -9.66
CA ALA A 384 26.61 -1.58 -9.23
C ALA A 384 26.73 -1.69 -7.71
N GLY A 385 27.63 -2.55 -7.22
CA GLY A 385 27.90 -2.67 -5.78
C GLY A 385 28.22 -1.30 -5.18
N CYS A 386 27.27 -0.72 -4.44
CA CYS A 386 27.44 0.59 -3.83
C CYS A 386 28.37 0.51 -2.61
N ASN A 387 29.38 1.38 -2.62
CA ASN A 387 30.35 1.58 -1.56
C ASN A 387 29.71 2.51 -0.49
N PRO A 388 29.72 2.20 0.83
CA PRO A 388 28.84 2.86 1.81
C PRO A 388 29.30 4.26 2.31
N ALA A 389 30.27 4.89 1.66
CA ALA A 389 31.09 5.93 2.32
C ALA A 389 30.77 7.39 2.00
N SER A 390 29.73 7.71 1.22
CA SER A 390 29.43 9.12 0.92
C SER A 390 27.93 9.34 0.75
N GLU A 391 27.26 9.73 1.84
CA GLU A 391 26.14 10.69 1.87
C GLU A 391 25.56 10.74 3.29
N THR A 392 26.23 11.51 4.15
CA THR A 392 25.66 12.03 5.38
C THR A 392 24.87 13.29 5.07
N GLU A 393 23.54 13.22 4.92
CA GLU A 393 22.68 14.36 5.23
C GLU A 393 21.22 13.95 5.51
N ASN A 394 20.74 14.42 6.66
CA ASN A 394 19.41 14.23 7.23
C ASN A 394 18.28 14.61 6.25
N THR A 395 17.44 13.67 5.85
CA THR A 395 16.00 13.89 5.65
C THR A 395 15.29 12.54 5.79
N LEU A 396 14.32 12.45 6.70
CA LEU A 396 13.43 11.29 6.81
C LEU A 396 12.61 11.16 5.51
N LYS A 397 13.16 10.46 4.52
CA LYS A 397 12.47 10.16 3.27
C LYS A 397 11.51 9.00 3.52
N ARG A 398 10.22 9.24 3.24
CA ARG A 398 9.18 8.21 3.11
C ARG A 398 9.73 7.03 2.31
N VAL A 399 9.46 5.81 2.76
CA VAL A 399 9.96 4.62 2.08
C VAL A 399 9.18 4.50 0.77
N ARG A 400 9.78 4.98 -0.32
CA ARG A 400 9.34 4.62 -1.66
C ARG A 400 9.54 3.12 -1.75
N VAL A 401 8.43 2.38 -1.83
CA VAL A 401 8.47 0.97 -2.18
C VAL A 401 9.01 0.91 -3.60
N VAL A 402 10.33 0.75 -3.66
CA VAL A 402 11.18 0.61 -4.83
C VAL A 402 11.12 1.76 -5.86
N SER A 403 11.53 2.95 -5.43
CA SER A 403 12.30 3.84 -6.30
C SER A 403 13.70 4.06 -5.69
N GLY A 404 14.59 3.09 -5.90
CA GLY A 404 16.05 3.27 -5.97
C GLY A 404 16.83 3.90 -4.79
N GLN A 405 16.22 4.35 -3.70
CA GLN A 405 16.95 4.91 -2.56
C GLN A 405 16.39 4.41 -1.23
N HIS A 406 17.28 3.75 -0.49
CA HIS A 406 17.18 3.42 0.95
C HIS A 406 16.21 2.30 1.37
N PHE A 407 16.63 1.06 1.18
CA PHE A 407 16.55 0.09 2.28
C PHE A 407 17.87 0.17 3.07
N SER A 408 18.00 1.19 3.91
CA SER A 408 19.01 1.16 4.98
C SER A 408 18.34 0.45 6.15
N ALA A 409 18.72 -0.80 6.39
CA ALA A 409 18.40 -1.51 7.61
C ALA A 409 18.89 -0.70 8.83
N LEU A 410 18.08 -0.67 9.88
CA LEU A 410 18.59 -0.77 11.25
C LEU A 410 18.59 -2.25 11.64
#